data_AF-A0AAV5VQ34-F1
#
_entry.id   AF-A0AAV5VQ34-F1
#
_cell.length_a   1.000
_cell.length_b   1.000
_cell.length_c   1.000
_cell.angle_alpha   90.00
_cell.angle_beta   90.00
_cell.angle_gamma   90.00
#
_symmetry.space_group_name_H-M   'P 1'
#
loop_
_entity.id
_entity.type
_entity.pdbx_description
1 polymer ?
#
loop_
_entity_poly.entity_id
_entity_poly.type
_entity_poly.pdbx_seq_one_letter_code
_entity_poly.pdbx_strand_id
1 'polypeptide(L)'
;DRLGILVSRLFELMQIVSEHGASMENLEYLLKSIEMDHQLIMEHDNQSDSKLRVLAYSFSVGLVTAIRLMEEKKEKESNVAATDDDDSLIAATRYGENLDAVAARAAA
;
A
#
# COMPACT_ATOMS: atom_id res chain seq x y z
N ASP A 1 -25.59 -18.51 0.79
CA ASP A 1 -24.56 -18.68 1.83
C ASP A 1 -23.82 -17.36 1.97
N ARG A 2 -23.58 -16.88 3.20
CA ARG A 2 -22.84 -15.63 3.42
C ARG A 2 -21.37 -15.74 3.04
N LEU A 3 -20.81 -16.95 3.09
CA LEU A 3 -19.43 -17.19 2.65
C LEU A 3 -19.24 -16.89 1.16
N GLY A 4 -20.24 -17.22 0.33
CA GLY A 4 -20.19 -16.89 -1.10
C GLY A 4 -20.13 -15.38 -1.35
N ILE A 5 -20.83 -14.58 -0.52
CA ILE A 5 -20.78 -13.12 -0.59
C ILE A 5 -19.38 -12.61 -0.26
N LEU A 6 -18.77 -13.12 0.82
CA LEU A 6 -17.39 -12.78 1.19
C LEU A 6 -16.42 -13.09 0.03
N VAL A 7 -16.52 -14.28 -0.55
CA VAL A 7 -15.67 -14.69 -1.67
C VAL A 7 -15.82 -13.75 -2.87
N SER A 8 -17.04 -13.41 -3.27
CA SER A 8 -17.28 -12.44 -4.36
C SER A 8 -16.66 -11.08 -4.07
N ARG A 9 -16.82 -10.57 -2.84
CA ARG A 9 -16.22 -9.28 -2.44
C ARG A 9 -14.69 -9.30 -2.46
N LEU A 10 -14.06 -10.43 -2.14
CA LEU A 10 -12.60 -10.58 -2.26
C LEU A 10 -12.15 -10.54 -3.72
N PHE A 11 -12.91 -11.12 -4.64
CA PHE A 11 -12.62 -11.01 -6.08
C PHE A 11 -12.77 -9.58 -6.60
N GLU A 12 -13.82 -8.88 -6.18
CA GLU A 12 -14.00 -7.46 -6.50
C GLU A 12 -12.84 -6.61 -5.97
N LEU A 13 -12.39 -6.86 -4.73
CA LEU A 13 -11.21 -6.21 -4.17
C LEU A 13 -9.95 -6.47 -5.01
N MET A 14 -9.70 -7.72 -5.42
CA MET A 14 -8.55 -8.06 -6.27
C MET A 14 -8.62 -7.33 -7.62
N GLN A 15 -9.80 -7.26 -8.23
CA GLN A 15 -9.99 -6.53 -9.48
C GLN A 15 -9.70 -5.04 -9.29
N ILE A 16 -10.26 -4.42 -8.25
CA ILE A 16 -10.04 -3.00 -7.94
C ILE A 16 -8.56 -2.72 -7.73
N VAL A 17 -7.86 -3.53 -6.93
CA VAL A 17 -6.42 -3.38 -6.67
C VAL A 17 -5.59 -3.64 -7.94
N SER A 18 -6.02 -4.55 -8.81
CA SER A 18 -5.35 -4.80 -10.09
C SER A 18 -5.52 -3.65 -11.07
N GLU A 19 -6.66 -2.96 -11.07
CA GLU A 19 -6.96 -1.86 -11.99
C GLU A 19 -6.38 -0.52 -11.51
N HIS A 20 -6.47 -0.24 -10.20
CA HIS A 20 -6.16 1.08 -9.62
C HIS A 20 -4.88 1.08 -8.78
N GLY A 21 -4.32 -0.11 -8.51
CA GLY A 21 -3.17 -0.28 -7.62
C GLY A 21 -3.53 -0.23 -6.14
N ALA A 22 -2.56 -0.62 -5.30
CA ALA A 22 -2.71 -0.69 -3.84
C ALA A 22 -2.58 0.67 -3.11
N SER A 23 -2.64 1.80 -3.82
CA SER A 23 -2.54 3.16 -3.23
C SER A 23 -3.77 4.01 -3.53
N MET A 24 -4.90 3.37 -3.81
CA MET A 24 -6.15 4.11 -4.01
C MET A 24 -6.63 4.67 -2.66
N GLU A 25 -7.13 5.91 -2.67
CA GLU A 25 -7.52 6.66 -1.46
C GLU A 25 -8.54 5.91 -0.58
N ASN A 26 -9.41 5.11 -1.20
CA ASN A 26 -10.47 4.39 -0.51
C ASN A 26 -10.13 2.93 -0.15
N LEU A 27 -8.88 2.49 -0.36
CA LEU A 27 -8.50 1.09 -0.17
C LEU A 27 -8.73 0.64 1.28
N GLU A 28 -8.28 1.44 2.24
CA GLU A 28 -8.38 1.12 3.67
C GLU A 28 -9.84 0.94 4.12
N TYR A 29 -10.77 1.74 3.58
CA TYR A 29 -12.20 1.57 3.87
C TYR A 29 -12.76 0.26 3.28
N LEU A 30 -12.32 -0.13 2.08
CA LEU A 30 -12.72 -1.39 1.46
C LEU A 30 -12.18 -2.60 2.23
N LEU A 31 -10.90 -2.56 2.62
CA LEU A 31 -10.27 -3.59 3.43
C LEU A 31 -10.99 -3.75 4.77
N LYS A 32 -11.22 -2.65 5.49
CA LYS A 32 -11.93 -2.67 6.77
C LYS A 32 -13.36 -3.18 6.64
N SER A 33 -14.07 -2.83 5.56
CA SER A 33 -15.40 -3.37 5.31
C SER A 33 -15.38 -4.89 5.11
N ILE A 34 -14.38 -5.43 4.41
CA ILE A 34 -14.23 -6.88 4.22
C ILE A 34 -13.86 -7.59 5.52
N GLU A 35 -13.04 -6.97 6.37
CA GLU A 35 -12.72 -7.51 7.70
C GLU A 35 -13.95 -7.60 8.60
N MET A 36 -14.81 -6.57 8.59
CA MET A 36 -16.07 -6.58 9.33
C MET A 36 -17.02 -7.67 8.82
N ASP A 37 -17.16 -7.82 7.50
CA ASP A 37 -17.95 -8.89 6.90
C ASP A 37 -17.40 -10.27 7.29
N HIS A 38 -16.08 -10.45 7.24
CA HIS A 38 -15.42 -11.69 7.63
C HIS A 38 -15.76 -12.07 9.07
N GLN A 39 -15.59 -11.13 10.01
CA GLN A 39 -15.89 -11.37 11.44
C GLN A 39 -17.36 -11.72 11.64
N LEU A 40 -18.27 -10.93 11.06
CA LEU A 40 -19.72 -11.17 11.17
C LEU A 40 -20.12 -12.53 10.59
N ILE A 41 -19.50 -12.95 9.50
CA ILE A 41 -19.80 -14.24 8.88
C ILE A 41 -19.31 -15.38 9.76
N MET A 42 -18.09 -15.28 10.29
CA MET A 42 -17.54 -16.29 11.21
C MET A 42 -18.38 -16.44 12.48
N GLU A 43 -18.85 -15.34 13.08
CA GLU A 43 -19.70 -15.37 14.28
C GLU A 43 -21.02 -16.12 14.08
N HIS A 44 -21.53 -16.13 12.84
CA HIS A 44 -22.78 -16.77 12.48
C HIS A 44 -22.61 -18.09 11.71
N ASP A 45 -21.38 -18.60 11.59
CA ASP A 45 -21.10 -19.83 10.86
C ASP A 45 -21.07 -21.07 11.76
N ASN A 46 -22.16 -21.82 11.72
CA ASN A 46 -22.32 -23.08 12.47
C ASN A 46 -21.49 -24.25 11.91
N GLN A 47 -20.78 -24.07 10.79
CA GLN A 47 -19.98 -25.09 10.10
C GLN A 47 -18.51 -24.66 9.94
N SER A 48 -18.02 -23.76 10.79
CA SER A 48 -16.69 -23.15 10.67
C SER A 48 -15.52 -24.15 10.65
N ASP A 49 -15.73 -25.42 11.04
CA ASP A 49 -14.78 -26.53 10.99
C ASP A 49 -14.67 -27.21 9.60
N SER A 50 -15.56 -26.90 8.67
CA SER A 50 -15.47 -27.37 7.30
C SER A 50 -14.18 -26.88 6.63
N LYS A 51 -13.39 -27.81 6.08
CA LYS A 51 -12.11 -27.50 5.40
C LYS A 51 -12.24 -26.40 4.34
N LEU A 52 -13.35 -26.37 3.60
CA LEU A 52 -13.58 -25.35 2.58
C LEU A 52 -13.82 -23.96 3.20
N ARG A 53 -14.54 -23.90 4.32
CA ARG A 53 -14.81 -22.65 5.05
C ARG A 53 -13.51 -22.12 5.68
N VAL A 54 -12.74 -23.00 6.33
CA VAL A 54 -11.40 -22.69 6.84
C VAL A 54 -10.50 -22.12 5.74
N LEU A 55 -10.50 -22.73 4.55
CA LEU A 55 -9.73 -22.23 3.41
C LEU A 55 -10.18 -20.83 3.00
N ALA A 56 -11.49 -20.60 2.87
CA ALA A 56 -12.03 -19.30 2.48
C ALA A 56 -11.72 -18.20 3.51
N TYR A 57 -11.82 -18.50 4.81
CA TYR A 57 -11.45 -17.56 5.88
C TYR A 57 -9.94 -17.27 5.91
N SER A 58 -9.11 -18.30 5.76
CA SER A 58 -7.65 -18.12 5.71
C SER A 58 -7.24 -17.30 4.50
N PHE A 59 -7.88 -17.56 3.35
CA PHE A 59 -7.66 -16.81 2.12
C PHE A 59 -8.06 -15.34 2.27
N SER A 60 -9.21 -15.05 2.88
CA SER A 60 -9.65 -13.66 3.07
C SER A 60 -8.68 -12.85 3.94
N VAL A 61 -8.22 -13.44 5.05
CA VAL A 61 -7.23 -12.79 5.93
C VAL A 61 -5.90 -12.59 5.22
N GLY A 62 -5.44 -13.63 4.51
CA GLY A 62 -4.18 -13.58 3.76
C GLY A 62 -4.20 -12.52 2.66
N LEU A 63 -5.30 -12.41 1.91
CA LEU A 63 -5.44 -11.41 0.84
C LEU A 63 -5.42 -9.98 1.39
N VAL A 64 -6.21 -9.70 2.43
CA VAL A 64 -6.26 -8.37 3.07
C VAL A 64 -4.87 -7.98 3.58
N THR A 65 -4.18 -8.92 4.23
CA THR A 65 -2.81 -8.69 4.73
C THR A 65 -1.83 -8.44 3.59
N ALA A 66 -1.89 -9.22 2.51
CA ALA A 66 -1.03 -9.04 1.35
C ALA A 66 -1.21 -7.65 0.71
N ILE A 67 -2.45 -7.17 0.59
CA ILE A 67 -2.74 -5.85 0.02
C ILE A 67 -2.19 -4.74 0.91
N ARG A 68 -2.37 -4.80 2.25
CA ARG A 68 -1.77 -3.82 3.18
C ARG A 68 -0.24 -3.78 3.08
N LEU A 69 0.40 -4.95 2.94
CA LEU A 69 1.86 -5.00 2.77
C LEU A 69 2.32 -4.36 1.44
N MET A 70 1.49 -4.38 0.40
CA MET A 70 1.79 -3.70 -0.86
C MET A 70 1.65 -2.17 -0.73
N GLU A 71 0.68 -1.70 0.06
CA GLU A 71 0.50 -0.29 0.40
C GLU A 71 1.73 0.26 1.16
N GLU A 72 2.14 -0.40 2.25
CA GLU A 72 3.30 0.02 3.07
C GLU A 72 4.61 0.05 2.29
N LYS A 73 4.83 -0.89 1.37
CA LYS A 73 6.04 -0.92 0.52
C LYS A 73 6.09 0.29 -0.40
N LYS A 74 4.94 0.69 -0.97
CA LYS A 74 4.87 1.81 -1.90
C LYS A 74 5.06 3.15 -1.18
N GLU A 75 4.55 3.31 0.04
CA GLU A 75 4.82 4.51 0.85
C GLU A 75 6.31 4.67 1.17
N LYS A 76 7.00 3.57 1.49
CA LYS A 76 8.45 3.59 1.75
C LYS A 76 9.24 3.95 0.49
N GLU A 77 8.89 3.42 -0.67
CA GLU A 77 9.54 3.75 -1.95
C GLU A 77 9.27 5.21 -2.37
N SER A 78 8.06 5.73 -2.15
CA SER A 78 7.72 7.13 -2.42
C SER A 78 8.51 8.11 -1.54
N ASN A 79 8.71 7.79 -0.26
CA ASN A 79 9.46 8.65 0.66
C ASN A 79 10.97 8.69 0.35
N VAL A 80 11.53 7.63 -0.25
CA VAL A 80 12.94 7.59 -0.65
C VAL A 80 13.17 8.37 -1.95
N ALA A 81 12.23 8.34 -2.90
CA ALA A 81 12.33 9.12 -4.13
C ALA A 81 12.29 10.64 -3.87
N ALA A 82 11.54 11.10 -2.87
CA ALA A 82 11.46 12.52 -2.52
C ALA A 82 12.75 13.08 -1.89
N THR A 83 13.62 12.24 -1.33
CA THR A 83 14.89 12.67 -0.73
C THR A 83 16.05 12.78 -1.72
N ASP A 84 16.00 12.07 -2.85
CA ASP A 84 17.08 12.10 -3.84
C ASP A 84 17.08 13.36 -4.72
N ASP A 85 15.94 14.03 -4.90
CA ASP A 85 15.85 15.26 -5.70
C ASP A 85 16.38 16.50 -4.96
N ASP A 86 16.26 16.56 -3.63
CA ASP A 86 16.64 17.75 -2.84
C ASP A 86 18.16 17.82 -2.58
N ASP A 87 18.82 16.67 -2.37
CA ASP A 87 20.28 16.63 -2.17
C ASP A 87 21.07 16.97 -3.45
N SER A 88 20.51 16.65 -4.63
CA SER A 88 21.14 17.02 -5.91
C SER A 88 21.08 18.54 -6.19
N LEU A 89 19.99 19.20 -5.78
CA LEU A 89 19.79 20.63 -5.95
C LEU A 89 20.67 21.43 -4.98
N ILE A 90 20.83 20.96 -3.74
CA ILE A 90 21.69 21.56 -2.70
C ILE A 90 23.18 21.39 -3.07
N ALA A 91 23.57 20.24 -3.62
CA ALA A 91 24.94 20.02 -4.08
C ALA A 91 25.30 20.90 -5.29
N ALA A 92 24.37 21.09 -6.23
CA ALA A 92 24.56 21.95 -7.40
C ALA A 92 24.66 23.44 -7.04
N THR A 93 23.85 23.93 -6.09
CA THR A 93 23.92 25.32 -5.61
C THR A 93 25.22 25.61 -4.87
N ARG A 94 25.69 24.70 -4.01
CA ARG A 94 26.98 24.86 -3.31
C ARG A 94 28.20 24.84 -4.23
N TYR A 95 28.15 24.11 -5.34
CA TYR A 95 29.23 24.13 -6.33
C TYR A 95 29.25 25.44 -7.12
N GLY A 96 28.09 25.99 -7.48
CA GLY A 96 27.98 27.28 -8.17
C GLY A 96 28.50 28.46 -7.35
N GLU A 97 28.10 28.56 -6.07
CA GLU A 97 28.51 29.68 -5.20
C GLU A 97 30.02 29.70 -4.89
N ASN A 98 30.67 28.52 -4.83
CA ASN A 98 32.11 28.44 -4.59
C ASN A 98 32.96 28.83 -5.81
N LEU A 99 32.46 28.62 -7.03
CA LEU A 99 33.16 29.01 -8.26
C LEU A 99 33.21 30.53 -8.44
N ASP A 100 32.12 31.23 -8.13
CA ASP A 100 32.05 32.69 -8.20
C ASP A 100 32.93 33.36 -7.13
N ALA A 101 32.99 32.79 -5.93
CA ALA A 101 33.85 33.28 -4.85
C ALA A 101 35.36 33.09 -5.14
N VAL A 102 35.73 32.01 -5.83
CA VAL A 102 37.12 31.75 -6.24
C VAL A 102 37.52 32.63 -7.43
N ALA A 103 36.64 32.86 -8.39
CA ALA A 103 36.88 33.76 -9.52
C ALA A 103 37.05 35.22 -9.08
N ALA A 104 36.24 35.69 -8.12
CA ALA A 104 36.35 37.03 -7.56
C ALA A 104 37.67 37.25 -6.79
N ARG A 105 38.23 36.19 -6.18
CA ARG A 105 39.48 36.24 -5.43
C ARG A 105 40.73 36.14 -6.30
N ALA A 106 40.60 35.66 -7.54
CA ALA A 106 41.68 35.60 -8.52
C ALA A 106 41.82 36.89 -9.37
N ALA A 107 40.83 37.79 -9.30
CA ALA A 107 40.78 39.05 -10.06
C ALA A 107 41.11 40.30 -9.23
N ALA A 108 41.48 40.14 -7.95
CA ALA A 108 41.92 41.20 -7.03
C ALA A 108 43.43 41.09 -6.76
#